data_AF-A0A563BFA1-F1
#
_entry.id   AF-A0A563BFA1-F1
#
_cell.length_a   1.000
_cell.length_b   1.000
_cell.length_c   1.000
_cell.angle_alpha   90.00
_cell.angle_beta   90.00
_cell.angle_gamma   90.00
#
_symmetry.space_group_name_H-M   'P 1'
#
loop_
_entity.id
_entity.type
_entity.pdbx_description
1 polymer ?
#
loop_
_entity_poly.entity_id
_entity_poly.type
_entity_poly.pdbx_seq_one_letter_code
_entity_poly.pdbx_strand_id
1 'polypeptide(L)'
;MKNLATGVGDLKKVMEGVKTRGIYGEVQLSSIISDILSPNQYCENISTKPGSADRVEFAVKMPGRDENHETFLPIDSKFPVENYSRLIAAYDLGNKADILTYQKALATDVKEQAKKIFTKYIEPPYTTDFGMMFVPTESLYAEILRIPG
;
A
#
# COMPACT_ATOMS: atom_id res chain seq x y z
N MET A 1 33.56 14.35 -12.90
CA MET A 1 32.16 14.03 -12.58
C MET A 1 31.56 13.13 -13.67
N LYS A 2 31.80 11.81 -13.66
CA LYS A 2 31.26 10.88 -14.68
C LYS A 2 30.72 9.55 -14.13
N ASN A 3 30.63 9.40 -12.80
CA ASN A 3 30.28 8.12 -12.14
C ASN A 3 28.97 8.14 -11.33
N LEU A 4 28.16 9.21 -11.41
CA LEU A 4 26.87 9.30 -10.71
C LEU A 4 25.68 8.84 -11.57
N ALA A 5 25.81 8.85 -12.90
CA ALA A 5 24.72 8.49 -13.80
C ALA A 5 24.51 6.97 -13.96
N THR A 6 25.52 6.15 -13.65
CA THR A 6 25.48 4.70 -13.86
C THR A 6 24.67 3.96 -12.78
N GLY A 7 24.68 4.43 -11.53
CA GLY A 7 23.93 3.76 -10.44
C GLY A 7 22.42 3.96 -10.48
N VAL A 8 21.94 5.07 -11.05
CA VAL A 8 20.50 5.39 -11.12
C VAL A 8 19.77 4.46 -12.09
N GLY A 9 20.43 4.05 -13.18
CA GLY A 9 19.86 3.11 -14.15
C GLY A 9 19.70 1.69 -13.61
N ASP A 10 20.66 1.23 -12.80
CA ASP A 10 20.62 -0.10 -12.18
C ASP A 10 19.62 -0.15 -11.02
N LEU A 11 19.49 0.92 -10.24
CA LEU A 11 18.39 1.09 -9.27
C LEU A 11 17.02 1.01 -9.95
N LYS A 12 16.87 1.68 -11.10
CA LYS A 12 15.62 1.64 -11.87
C LYS A 12 15.26 0.22 -12.31
N LYS A 13 16.24 -0.58 -12.76
CA LYS A 13 16.06 -1.99 -13.14
C LYS A 13 15.77 -2.90 -11.95
N VAL A 14 16.42 -2.69 -10.80
CA VAL A 14 16.15 -3.46 -9.58
C VAL A 14 14.73 -3.20 -9.07
N MET A 15 14.23 -1.97 -9.24
CA MET A 15 12.85 -1.57 -8.94
C MET A 15 11.82 -2.06 -9.98
N GLU A 16 12.19 -2.77 -11.05
CA GLU A 16 11.21 -3.27 -12.03
C GLU A 16 10.40 -4.46 -11.48
N GLY A 17 11.00 -5.30 -10.63
CA GLY A 17 10.38 -6.52 -10.12
C GLY A 17 9.28 -6.27 -9.08
N VAL A 18 8.15 -6.97 -9.21
CA VAL A 18 6.99 -6.91 -8.30
C VAL A 18 7.40 -7.10 -6.84
N LYS A 19 8.27 -8.08 -6.55
CA LYS A 19 8.76 -8.37 -5.19
C LYS A 19 9.59 -7.22 -4.61
N THR A 20 10.47 -6.64 -5.43
CA THR A 20 11.35 -5.54 -4.99
C THR A 20 10.55 -4.29 -4.66
N ARG A 21 9.50 -4.01 -5.44
CA ARG A 21 8.58 -2.89 -5.19
C ARG A 21 7.77 -3.10 -3.91
N GLY A 22 7.34 -4.34 -3.65
CA GLY A 22 6.69 -4.71 -2.38
C GLY A 22 7.59 -4.39 -1.19
N ILE A 23 8.82 -4.91 -1.21
CA ILE A 23 9.83 -4.64 -0.16
C ILE A 23 10.09 -3.14 -0.01
N TYR A 24 10.21 -2.39 -1.12
CA TYR A 24 10.42 -0.94 -1.06
C TYR A 24 9.26 -0.23 -0.35
N GLY A 25 8.02 -0.60 -0.66
CA GLY A 25 6.84 -0.04 -0.01
C GLY A 25 6.78 -0.39 1.48
N GLU A 26 7.10 -1.62 1.85
CA GLU A 26 7.17 -2.07 3.26
C GLU A 26 8.25 -1.30 4.04
N VAL A 27 9.44 -1.13 3.46
CA VAL A 27 10.54 -0.38 4.10
C VAL A 27 10.17 1.09 4.27
N GLN A 28 9.53 1.71 3.27
CA GLN A 28 9.08 3.10 3.37
C GLN A 28 8.01 3.26 4.46
N LEU A 29 7.03 2.35 4.51
CA LEU A 29 6.00 2.33 5.55
C LEU A 29 6.62 2.16 6.94
N SER A 30 7.56 1.22 7.09
CA SER A 30 8.30 0.98 8.33
C SER A 30 9.00 2.25 8.84
N SER A 31 9.73 2.95 7.96
CA SER A 31 10.40 4.21 8.31
C SER A 31 9.40 5.24 8.84
N ILE A 32 8.31 5.48 8.11
CA ILE A 32 7.28 6.46 8.48
C ILE A 32 6.66 6.10 9.84
N ILE A 33 6.31 4.83 10.05
CA ILE A 33 5.71 4.37 11.31
C ILE A 33 6.70 4.55 12.47
N SER A 34 7.96 4.16 12.29
CA SER A 34 8.99 4.26 13.33
C SER A 34 9.37 5.69 13.70
N ASP A 35 9.26 6.63 12.75
CA ASP A 35 9.54 8.05 12.98
C ASP A 35 8.41 8.76 13.75
N ILE A 36 7.17 8.27 13.60
CA ILE A 36 5.96 8.91 14.15
C ILE A 36 5.50 8.25 15.46
N LEU A 37 5.62 6.93 15.57
CA LEU A 37 5.06 6.14 16.67
C LEU A 37 6.16 5.49 17.52
N SER A 38 5.91 5.42 18.82
CA SER A 38 6.76 4.65 19.73
C SER A 38 6.63 3.14 19.46
N PRO A 39 7.69 2.32 19.64
CA PRO A 39 7.66 0.89 19.36
C PRO A 39 6.57 0.08 20.09
N ASN A 40 6.03 0.61 21.20
CA ASN A 40 4.94 -0.01 21.95
C ASN A 40 3.55 0.32 21.39
N GLN A 41 3.43 1.27 20.46
CA GLN A 41 2.16 1.74 19.89
C GLN A 41 1.78 1.00 18.60
N TYR A 42 2.65 0.14 18.07
CA TYR A 42 2.36 -0.65 16.88
C TYR A 42 3.00 -2.03 16.97
N CYS A 43 2.52 -2.93 16.11
CA CYS A 43 3.07 -4.25 15.90
C CYS A 43 3.39 -4.44 14.42
N GLU A 44 4.45 -5.19 14.12
CA GLU A 44 4.85 -5.52 12.75
C GLU A 44 4.53 -6.98 12.44
N ASN A 45 4.08 -7.24 11.21
CA ASN A 45 3.89 -8.58 10.69
C ASN A 45 3.07 -9.45 11.65
N ILE A 46 1.88 -9.04 12.07
CA ILE A 46 1.02 -9.82 12.99
C ILE A 46 -0.25 -10.31 12.31
N SER A 47 -0.85 -11.37 12.84
CA SER A 47 -2.24 -11.72 12.51
C SER A 47 -3.18 -10.90 13.39
N THR A 48 -4.05 -10.11 12.77
CA THR A 48 -5.03 -9.26 13.48
C THR A 48 -6.37 -9.98 13.72
N LYS A 49 -6.57 -11.12 13.05
CA LYS A 49 -7.78 -11.94 13.13
C LYS A 49 -7.50 -13.24 13.87
N PRO A 50 -8.29 -13.60 14.90
CA PRO A 50 -8.14 -14.89 15.56
C PRO A 50 -8.24 -16.06 14.58
N GLY A 51 -7.24 -16.95 14.60
CA GLY A 51 -7.21 -18.13 13.73
C GLY A 51 -6.80 -17.86 12.28
N SER A 52 -6.55 -16.60 11.88
CA SER A 52 -6.03 -16.29 10.55
C SER A 52 -4.51 -16.50 10.46
N ALA A 53 -4.06 -17.03 9.33
CA ALA A 53 -2.64 -17.11 8.96
C ALA A 53 -2.16 -15.85 8.20
N ASP A 54 -3.08 -14.99 7.76
CA ASP A 54 -2.74 -13.75 7.08
C ASP A 54 -2.10 -12.77 8.07
N ARG A 55 -0.92 -12.25 7.71
CA ARG A 55 -0.20 -11.26 8.51
C ARG A 55 -0.30 -9.90 7.82
N VAL A 56 -0.65 -8.88 8.59
CA VAL A 56 -0.59 -7.49 8.14
C VAL A 56 0.80 -6.95 8.38
N GLU A 57 1.30 -6.11 7.48
CA GLU A 57 2.63 -5.49 7.59
C GLU A 57 2.76 -4.69 8.90
N PHE A 58 1.78 -3.83 9.18
CA PHE A 58 1.73 -3.03 10.40
C PHE A 58 0.33 -3.04 11.01
N ALA A 59 0.27 -3.00 12.34
CA ALA A 59 -0.96 -2.85 13.09
C ALA A 59 -0.75 -1.83 14.21
N VAL A 60 -1.42 -0.68 14.13
CA VAL A 60 -1.35 0.34 15.18
C VAL A 60 -2.29 -0.03 16.31
N LYS A 61 -1.82 0.04 17.55
CA LYS A 61 -2.63 -0.19 18.75
C LYS A 61 -3.53 1.00 18.96
N MET A 62 -4.83 0.78 18.83
CA MET A 62 -5.82 1.79 19.09
C MET A 62 -6.15 1.80 20.59
N PRO A 63 -6.36 2.98 21.21
CA PRO A 63 -6.90 3.05 22.55
C PRO A 63 -8.29 2.41 22.54
N GLY A 64 -8.39 1.22 23.13
CA GLY A 64 -9.61 0.42 23.14
C GLY A 64 -10.75 1.14 23.87
N ARG A 65 -11.99 0.81 23.50
CA ARG A 65 -13.19 1.22 24.26
C ARG A 65 -13.38 0.41 25.54
N ASP A 66 -12.66 -0.70 25.68
CA ASP A 66 -12.75 -1.65 26.78
C ASP A 66 -11.34 -1.99 27.25
N GLU A 67 -11.09 -1.98 28.58
CA GLU A 67 -9.75 -2.14 29.15
C GLU A 67 -9.14 -3.55 28.91
N ASN A 68 -9.96 -4.51 28.48
CA ASN A 68 -9.60 -5.92 28.43
C ASN A 68 -9.15 -6.43 27.05
N HIS A 69 -9.12 -5.58 26.01
CA HIS A 69 -8.75 -6.04 24.67
C HIS A 69 -8.05 -4.93 23.85
N GLU A 70 -6.89 -5.26 23.28
CA GLU A 70 -6.15 -4.39 22.34
C GLU A 70 -6.83 -4.41 20.96
N THR A 71 -7.39 -3.28 20.53
CA THR A 71 -7.93 -3.09 19.18
C THR A 71 -6.82 -2.65 18.22
N PHE A 72 -6.69 -3.30 17.07
CA PHE A 72 -5.68 -2.95 16.07
C PHE A 72 -6.25 -2.17 14.88
N LEU A 73 -5.51 -1.18 14.38
CA LEU A 73 -5.71 -0.56 13.07
C LEU A 73 -4.72 -1.19 12.07
N PRO A 74 -5.17 -2.06 11.16
CA PRO A 74 -4.29 -2.72 10.20
C PRO A 74 -3.86 -1.74 9.09
N ILE A 75 -2.59 -1.78 8.73
CA ILE A 75 -1.98 -0.96 7.67
C ILE A 75 -1.17 -1.88 6.75
N ASP A 76 -1.48 -1.86 5.47
CA ASP A 76 -0.89 -2.75 4.47
C ASP A 76 -0.49 -1.97 3.22
N SER A 77 0.75 -2.17 2.75
CA SER A 77 1.31 -1.52 1.59
C SER A 77 0.89 -2.22 0.31
N LYS A 78 0.41 -1.42 -0.65
CA LYS A 78 -0.05 -1.92 -1.94
C LYS A 78 0.45 -1.06 -3.08
N PHE A 79 0.87 -1.75 -4.14
CA PHE A 79 1.43 -1.13 -5.33
C PHE A 79 0.81 -1.73 -6.61
N PRO A 80 -0.37 -1.25 -7.05
CA PRO A 80 -0.97 -1.63 -8.34
C PRO A 80 -0.20 -0.99 -9.50
N VAL A 81 0.86 -1.67 -9.96
CA VAL A 81 1.81 -1.12 -10.93
C VAL A 81 1.36 -1.26 -12.37
N GLU A 82 0.72 -2.38 -12.71
CA GLU A 82 0.61 -2.79 -14.10
C GLU A 82 -0.27 -1.83 -14.89
N ASN A 83 -1.51 -1.63 -14.44
CA ASN A 83 -2.42 -0.67 -15.06
C ASN A 83 -1.97 0.78 -14.84
N TYR A 84 -1.27 1.08 -13.74
CA TYR A 84 -0.64 2.39 -13.54
C TYR A 84 0.44 2.68 -14.61
N SER A 85 1.31 1.72 -14.90
CA SER A 85 2.37 1.87 -15.90
C SER A 85 1.80 2.02 -17.31
N ARG A 86 0.74 1.25 -17.63
CA ARG A 86 0.00 1.39 -18.89
C ARG A 86 -0.67 2.76 -19.01
N LEU A 87 -1.23 3.27 -17.91
CA LEU A 87 -1.83 4.61 -17.86
C LEU A 87 -0.79 5.70 -18.13
N ILE A 88 0.39 5.64 -17.50
CA ILE A 88 1.47 6.59 -17.76
C ILE A 88 1.89 6.56 -19.24
N ALA A 89 2.08 5.37 -19.82
CA ALA A 89 2.40 5.24 -21.24
C ALA A 89 1.31 5.81 -22.15
N ALA A 90 0.02 5.66 -21.78
CA ALA A 90 -1.08 6.23 -22.53
C ALA A 90 -1.13 7.77 -22.45
N TYR A 91 -0.74 8.36 -21.32
CA TYR A 91 -0.55 9.81 -21.21
C TYR A 91 0.57 10.30 -22.13
N ASP A 92 1.72 9.63 -22.15
CA ASP A 92 2.87 9.99 -23.00
C ASP A 92 2.53 9.93 -24.49
N LEU A 93 1.71 8.96 -24.91
CA LEU A 93 1.24 8.80 -26.28
C LEU A 93 0.05 9.72 -26.64
N GLY A 94 -0.57 10.38 -25.66
CA GLY A 94 -1.75 11.22 -25.87
C GLY A 94 -3.00 10.47 -26.31
N ASN A 95 -3.08 9.14 -26.11
CA ASN A 95 -4.23 8.34 -26.54
C ASN A 95 -5.37 8.41 -25.52
N LYS A 96 -6.35 9.29 -25.77
CA LYS A 96 -7.51 9.49 -24.89
C LYS A 96 -8.32 8.21 -24.62
N ALA A 97 -8.43 7.29 -25.57
CA ALA A 97 -9.20 6.06 -25.39
C ALA A 97 -8.49 5.10 -24.40
N ASP A 98 -7.17 4.97 -24.55
CA ASP A 98 -6.35 4.14 -23.67
C ASP A 98 -6.27 4.73 -22.26
N ILE A 99 -6.14 6.06 -22.14
CA ILE A 99 -6.15 6.76 -20.84
C ILE A 99 -7.42 6.39 -20.06
N LEU A 100 -8.61 6.53 -20.66
CA LEU A 100 -9.87 6.19 -20.01
C LEU A 100 -9.96 4.70 -19.64
N THR A 101 -9.44 3.84 -20.49
CA THR A 101 -9.43 2.38 -20.26
C THR A 101 -8.55 2.01 -19.07
N TYR A 102 -7.32 2.51 -19.04
CA TYR A 102 -6.37 2.20 -17.98
C TYR A 102 -6.68 2.91 -16.66
N GLN A 103 -7.32 4.09 -16.69
CA GLN A 103 -7.88 4.72 -15.48
C GLN A 103 -8.93 3.83 -14.82
N LYS A 104 -9.86 3.27 -15.59
CA LYS A 104 -10.87 2.33 -15.06
C LYS A 104 -10.24 1.04 -14.56
N ALA A 105 -9.24 0.51 -15.27
CA ALA A 105 -8.53 -0.69 -14.84
C ALA A 105 -7.79 -0.46 -13.51
N LEU A 106 -7.10 0.68 -13.37
CA LEU A 106 -6.45 1.08 -12.12
C LEU A 106 -7.45 1.21 -10.97
N ALA A 107 -8.63 1.78 -11.21
CA ALA A 107 -9.70 1.85 -10.22
C ALA A 107 -10.14 0.48 -9.72
N THR A 108 -10.30 -0.48 -10.63
CA THR A 108 -10.62 -1.86 -10.28
C THR A 108 -9.52 -2.49 -9.45
N ASP A 109 -8.25 -2.34 -9.85
CA ASP A 109 -7.11 -2.89 -9.10
C ASP A 109 -7.10 -2.39 -7.65
N VAL A 110 -7.26 -1.08 -7.46
CA VAL A 110 -7.27 -0.45 -6.13
C VAL A 110 -8.43 -0.98 -5.28
N LYS A 111 -9.63 -1.09 -5.86
CA LYS A 111 -10.81 -1.65 -5.17
C LYS A 111 -10.60 -3.11 -4.79
N GLU A 112 -9.94 -3.90 -5.64
CA GLU A 112 -9.59 -5.29 -5.32
C GLU A 112 -8.58 -5.38 -4.19
N GLN A 113 -7.57 -4.50 -4.15
CA GLN A 113 -6.64 -4.46 -3.02
C GLN A 113 -7.34 -4.06 -1.72
N ALA A 114 -8.25 -3.07 -1.77
CA ALA A 114 -9.04 -2.67 -0.60
C ALA A 114 -9.90 -3.83 -0.09
N LYS A 115 -10.52 -4.58 -0.99
CA LYS A 115 -11.29 -5.78 -0.65
C LYS A 115 -10.40 -6.85 -0.01
N LYS A 116 -9.19 -7.08 -0.52
CA LYS A 116 -8.23 -8.02 0.06
C LYS A 116 -7.85 -7.61 1.48
N ILE A 117 -7.54 -6.33 1.72
CA ILE A 117 -7.23 -5.81 3.06
C ILE A 117 -8.42 -6.05 4.00
N PHE A 118 -9.63 -5.72 3.56
CA PHE A 118 -10.84 -5.95 4.34
C PHE A 118 -11.02 -7.43 4.72
N THR A 119 -10.97 -8.32 3.72
CA THR A 119 -11.17 -9.76 3.94
C THR A 119 -10.07 -10.38 4.81
N LYS A 120 -8.81 -9.96 4.66
CA LYS A 120 -7.68 -10.54 5.39
C LYS A 120 -7.54 -10.01 6.81
N TYR A 121 -7.78 -8.73 7.03
CA TYR A 121 -7.34 -8.05 8.26
C TYR A 121 -8.45 -7.45 9.13
N ILE A 122 -9.64 -7.17 8.58
CA ILE A 122 -10.71 -6.48 9.31
C ILE A 122 -11.68 -7.44 10.00
N GLU A 123 -11.72 -7.43 11.33
CA GLU A 123 -12.62 -8.22 12.18
C GLU A 123 -12.82 -7.55 13.56
N PRO A 124 -13.83 -6.67 13.70
CA PRO A 124 -14.22 -6.17 15.02
C PRO A 124 -14.69 -7.30 15.96
N PRO A 125 -14.37 -7.26 17.28
CA PRO A 125 -13.71 -6.16 17.97
C PRO A 125 -12.18 -6.14 17.83
N TYR A 126 -11.55 -7.23 17.36
CA TYR A 126 -10.08 -7.38 17.30
C TYR A 126 -9.38 -6.26 16.52
N THR A 127 -10.06 -5.74 15.49
CA THR A 127 -9.61 -4.58 14.74
C THR A 127 -10.63 -3.46 14.72
N THR A 128 -10.20 -2.28 14.26
CA THR A 128 -11.11 -1.25 13.75
C THR A 128 -11.99 -1.79 12.63
N ASP A 129 -13.11 -1.13 12.37
CA ASP A 129 -14.06 -1.43 11.28
C ASP A 129 -13.55 -1.00 9.90
N PHE A 130 -12.38 -0.34 9.84
CA PHE A 130 -11.64 0.00 8.64
C PHE A 130 -10.15 -0.33 8.79
N GLY A 131 -9.43 -0.34 7.68
CA GLY A 131 -7.97 -0.45 7.64
C GLY A 131 -7.38 0.61 6.71
N MET A 132 -6.06 0.76 6.74
CA MET A 132 -5.36 1.69 5.86
C MET A 132 -4.59 0.95 4.77
N MET A 133 -4.75 1.41 3.53
CA MET A 133 -3.90 1.00 2.43
C MET A 133 -2.81 2.06 2.25
N PHE A 134 -1.55 1.67 2.42
CA PHE A 134 -0.41 2.54 2.13
C PHE A 134 -0.03 2.43 0.65
N VAL A 135 0.20 3.58 0.02
CA VAL A 135 0.60 3.68 -1.39
C VAL A 135 1.95 4.40 -1.46
N PRO A 136 3.04 3.73 -1.87
CA PRO A 136 4.41 4.22 -1.66
C PRO A 136 4.86 5.35 -2.63
N THR A 137 4.02 5.73 -3.59
CA THR A 137 4.37 6.79 -4.55
C THR A 137 3.26 7.82 -4.66
N GLU A 138 3.62 9.09 -4.53
CA GLU A 138 2.71 10.23 -4.64
C GLU A 138 2.01 10.29 -6.00
N SER A 139 2.73 9.97 -7.09
CA SER A 139 2.16 9.99 -8.44
C SER A 139 1.05 8.95 -8.64
N LEU A 140 1.20 7.76 -8.05
CA LEU A 140 0.12 6.76 -8.01
C LEU A 140 -1.03 7.21 -7.14
N TYR A 141 -0.74 7.74 -5.94
CA TYR A 141 -1.76 8.27 -5.04
C TYR A 141 -2.60 9.37 -5.70
N ALA A 142 -1.96 10.29 -6.44
CA ALA A 142 -2.63 11.34 -7.18
C ALA A 142 -3.57 10.80 -8.28
N GLU A 143 -3.16 9.74 -8.99
CA GLU A 143 -4.05 9.09 -9.96
C GLU A 143 -5.23 8.38 -9.27
N ILE A 144 -5.01 7.78 -8.09
CA ILE A 144 -6.09 7.17 -7.30
C ILE A 144 -7.11 8.23 -6.87
N LEU A 145 -6.66 9.40 -6.44
CA LEU A 145 -7.55 10.51 -6.04
C LEU A 145 -8.42 11.05 -7.18
N ARG A 146 -8.03 10.83 -8.44
CA ARG A 146 -8.81 11.24 -9.61
C ARG A 146 -9.96 10.28 -9.93
N ILE A 147 -9.99 9.11 -9.29
CA ILE A 147 -10.99 8.08 -9.52
C ILE A 147 -12.25 8.45 -8.71
N PRO A 148 -13.42 8.60 -9.35
CA PRO A 148 -14.67 8.83 -8.62
C PRO A 148 -14.98 7.66 -7.68
N GLY A 149 -15.27 7.98 -6.42
CA GLY A 149 -15.68 7.03 -5.36
C GLY A 149 -17.05 6.42 -5.60
#